data_AF-A0A9P1ICJ4-F1
#
_entry.id   AF-A0A9P1ICJ4-F1
#
_cell.length_a   1.000
_cell.length_b   1.000
_cell.length_c   1.000
_cell.angle_alpha   90.00
_cell.angle_beta   90.00
_cell.angle_gamma   90.00
#
_symmetry.space_group_name_H-M   'P 1'
#
loop_
_entity.id
_entity.type
_entity.pdbx_description
1 polymer ?
#
loop_
_entity_poly.entity_id
_entity_poly.type
_entity_poly.pdbx_seq_one_letter_code
_entity_poly.pdbx_strand_id
1 'polypeptide(L)'
;MSVLVPLVTVDGIDSILLTKRSIHLRNHRGEICFPGGKKDETDENSEKTALRETEEEIGIRKEDIEIWSPLKSVVRRQRDFLVTPFVGRIPENALHNLKIQQSEVQSVFSVPLEELCHVAQYTKFLAPKIKYTLPVFESKEFKITTMLQMNICIQLNEFGV
;
A
#
# COMPACT_ATOMS: atom_id res chain seq x y z
N MET A 1 11.35 3.71 5.93
CA MET A 1 10.73 2.78 4.97
C MET A 1 9.88 3.59 4.04
N SER A 2 9.70 3.13 2.81
CA SER A 2 8.87 3.82 1.83
C SER A 2 7.91 2.84 1.21
N VAL A 3 6.71 3.31 0.91
CA VAL A 3 5.68 2.53 0.23
C VAL A 3 5.11 3.33 -0.93
N LEU A 4 4.75 2.64 -2.00
CA LEU A 4 3.99 3.24 -3.09
C LEU A 4 2.50 3.04 -2.82
N VAL A 5 1.72 4.09 -3.08
CA VAL A 5 0.25 4.08 -3.14
C VAL A 5 -0.11 4.15 -4.63
N PRO A 6 -0.17 2.99 -5.31
CA PRO A 6 -0.35 2.92 -6.75
C PRO A 6 -1.82 3.15 -7.12
N LEU A 7 -2.09 4.27 -7.77
CA LEU A 7 -3.35 4.56 -8.44
C LEU A 7 -3.32 3.94 -9.84
N VAL A 8 -4.26 3.06 -10.10
CA VAL A 8 -4.40 2.31 -11.36
C VAL A 8 -5.81 2.46 -11.90
N THR A 9 -5.96 2.35 -13.21
CA THR A 9 -7.27 2.14 -13.84
C THR A 9 -7.32 0.68 -14.28
N VAL A 10 -8.33 -0.06 -13.84
CA VAL A 10 -8.55 -1.46 -14.21
C VAL A 10 -9.96 -1.58 -14.78
N ASP A 11 -10.09 -1.99 -16.04
CA ASP A 11 -11.38 -2.11 -16.74
C ASP A 11 -12.20 -0.80 -16.70
N GLY A 12 -11.50 0.34 -16.77
CA GLY A 12 -12.10 1.68 -16.70
C GLY A 12 -12.47 2.16 -15.29
N ILE A 13 -12.10 1.43 -14.23
CA ILE A 13 -12.38 1.77 -12.84
C ILE A 13 -11.09 2.21 -12.13
N ASP A 14 -11.08 3.42 -11.59
CA ASP A 14 -9.98 3.92 -10.79
C ASP A 14 -9.90 3.18 -9.45
N SER A 15 -8.73 2.60 -9.20
CA SER A 15 -8.49 1.63 -8.15
C SER A 15 -7.11 1.82 -7.52
N ILE A 16 -6.91 1.22 -6.36
CA ILE A 16 -5.62 1.12 -5.70
C ILE A 16 -5.09 -0.30 -5.82
N LEU A 17 -3.85 -0.45 -6.26
CA LEU A 17 -3.18 -1.75 -6.28
C LEU A 17 -2.62 -2.09 -4.89
N LEU A 18 -2.87 -3.31 -4.43
CA LEU A 18 -2.42 -3.84 -3.15
C LEU A 18 -1.73 -5.19 -3.35
N THR A 19 -0.80 -5.51 -2.45
CA THR A 19 -0.11 -6.79 -2.41
C THR A 19 -0.54 -7.57 -1.18
N LYS A 20 -0.64 -8.89 -1.32
CA LYS A 20 -0.76 -9.81 -0.19
C LYS A 20 0.60 -10.44 0.04
N ARG A 21 1.17 -10.24 1.24
CA ARG A 21 2.48 -10.77 1.59
C ARG A 21 2.46 -12.30 1.65
N SER A 22 3.54 -12.91 1.17
CA SER A 22 3.74 -14.36 1.20
C SER A 22 3.62 -14.91 2.62
N ILE A 23 2.94 -16.05 2.75
CA ILE A 23 2.77 -16.77 4.03
C ILE A 23 4.11 -17.28 4.59
N HIS A 24 5.13 -17.37 3.74
CA HIS A 24 6.45 -17.91 4.08
C HIS A 24 7.37 -16.88 4.74
N LEU A 25 7.00 -15.59 4.74
CA LEU A 25 7.79 -14.52 5.36
C LEU A 25 7.82 -14.63 6.88
N ARG A 26 8.91 -14.21 7.54
CA ARG A 26 9.00 -14.29 9.01
C ARG A 26 8.06 -13.31 9.73
N ASN A 27 7.80 -12.15 9.13
CA ASN A 27 6.96 -11.08 9.68
C ASN A 27 5.80 -10.76 8.71
N HIS A 28 4.65 -10.30 9.23
CA HIS A 28 3.52 -9.79 8.45
C HIS A 28 2.96 -10.78 7.41
N ARG A 29 2.89 -12.06 7.77
CA ARG A 29 2.42 -13.16 6.90
C ARG A 29 0.97 -12.95 6.47
N GLY A 30 0.71 -12.99 5.16
CA GLY A 30 -0.63 -12.87 4.60
C GLY A 30 -1.28 -11.51 4.81
N GLU A 31 -0.54 -10.52 5.35
CA GLU A 31 -1.04 -9.16 5.48
C GLU A 31 -1.19 -8.54 4.09
N ILE A 32 -2.26 -7.76 3.94
CA ILE A 32 -2.44 -6.89 2.79
C ILE A 32 -1.65 -5.63 3.06
N CYS A 33 -0.83 -5.20 2.11
CA CYS A 33 -0.05 -3.99 2.22
C CYS A 33 0.09 -3.28 0.87
N PHE A 34 0.54 -2.04 0.95
CA PHE A 34 1.11 -1.35 -0.20
C PHE A 34 2.46 -1.96 -0.57
N PRO A 35 2.84 -1.99 -1.87
CA PRO A 35 4.18 -2.38 -2.25
C PRO A 35 5.21 -1.42 -1.67
N GLY A 36 6.34 -1.96 -1.21
CA GLY A 36 7.38 -1.16 -0.59
C GLY A 36 8.12 -1.84 0.55
N GLY A 37 9.20 -1.19 0.98
CA GLY A 37 10.12 -1.79 1.93
C GLY A 37 11.11 -0.83 2.58
N LYS A 38 12.27 -1.37 2.91
CA LYS A 38 13.33 -0.64 3.61
C LYS A 38 14.22 0.07 2.61
N LYS A 39 14.78 1.19 3.04
CA LYS A 39 15.77 1.90 2.24
C LYS A 39 17.02 1.03 2.13
N ASP A 40 17.49 0.82 0.91
CA ASP A 40 18.80 0.24 0.60
C ASP A 40 19.88 1.33 0.56
N GLU A 41 21.14 0.96 0.75
CA GLU A 41 22.27 1.91 0.65
C GLU A 41 22.40 2.52 -0.75
N THR A 42 21.95 1.79 -1.77
CA THR A 42 21.93 2.22 -3.17
C THR A 42 20.80 3.20 -3.49
N ASP A 43 19.80 3.34 -2.61
CA ASP A 43 18.68 4.24 -2.84
C ASP A 43 19.09 5.71 -2.60
N GLU A 44 19.03 6.52 -3.64
CA GLU A 44 19.33 7.95 -3.55
C GLU A 44 18.41 8.67 -2.55
N ASN A 45 17.12 8.32 -2.55
CA ASN A 45 16.11 8.92 -1.69
C ASN A 45 14.92 7.98 -1.42
N SER A 46 13.99 8.42 -0.57
CA SER A 46 12.82 7.65 -0.15
C SER A 46 11.87 7.30 -1.31
N GLU A 47 11.78 8.13 -2.34
CA GLU A 47 10.97 7.85 -3.53
C GLU A 47 11.59 6.70 -4.33
N LYS A 48 12.91 6.72 -4.54
CA LYS A 48 13.64 5.64 -5.21
C LYS A 48 13.50 4.31 -4.48
N THR A 49 13.48 4.32 -3.14
CA THR A 49 13.13 3.12 -2.36
C THR A 49 11.74 2.59 -2.71
N ALA A 50 10.71 3.43 -2.75
CA ALA A 50 9.34 2.97 -3.06
C ALA A 50 9.26 2.39 -4.48
N LEU A 51 9.91 3.03 -5.46
CA LEU A 51 9.95 2.57 -6.85
C LEU A 51 10.70 1.25 -7.01
N ARG A 52 11.91 1.13 -6.43
CA ARG A 52 12.72 -0.09 -6.48
C ARG A 52 11.97 -1.27 -5.88
N GLU A 53 11.43 -1.10 -4.68
CA GLU A 53 10.69 -2.17 -3.99
C GLU A 53 9.42 -2.57 -4.76
N THR A 54 8.73 -1.61 -5.39
CA THR A 54 7.58 -1.93 -6.26
C THR A 54 8.00 -2.76 -7.47
N GLU A 55 9.11 -2.39 -8.10
CA GLU A 55 9.66 -3.15 -9.23
C GLU A 55 10.10 -4.56 -8.80
N GLU A 56 10.75 -4.71 -7.65
CA GLU A 56 11.17 -6.00 -7.11
C GLU A 56 10.00 -6.91 -6.70
N GLU A 57 8.97 -6.35 -6.05
CA GLU A 57 7.85 -7.13 -5.52
C GLU A 57 6.85 -7.56 -6.61
N ILE A 58 6.52 -6.67 -7.55
CA ILE A 58 5.43 -6.88 -8.51
C ILE A 58 5.83 -6.70 -9.98
N GLY A 59 7.07 -6.31 -10.26
CA GLY A 59 7.61 -6.27 -11.62
C GLY A 59 7.17 -5.06 -12.45
N ILE A 60 6.53 -4.06 -11.84
CA ILE A 60 6.20 -2.81 -12.52
C ILE A 60 7.46 -1.97 -12.59
N ARG A 61 7.89 -1.66 -13.81
CA ARG A 61 9.12 -0.88 -14.02
C ARG A 61 8.93 0.52 -13.46
N LYS A 62 9.95 1.02 -12.78
CA LYS A 62 9.95 2.37 -12.21
C LYS A 62 9.65 3.47 -13.23
N GLU A 63 9.99 3.27 -14.51
CA GLU A 63 9.71 4.24 -15.58
C GLU A 63 8.23 4.30 -15.98
N ASP A 64 7.46 3.26 -15.68
CA ASP A 64 6.02 3.20 -15.94
C ASP A 64 5.21 3.83 -14.79
N ILE A 65 5.87 4.33 -13.74
CA ILE A 65 5.22 4.90 -12.54
C ILE A 65 5.45 6.41 -12.52
N GLU A 66 4.37 7.18 -12.63
CA GLU A 66 4.39 8.64 -12.46
C GLU A 66 4.12 8.99 -11.00
N ILE A 67 5.14 9.40 -10.26
CA ILE A 67 4.99 9.87 -8.87
C ILE A 67 4.34 11.27 -8.88
N TRP A 68 3.23 11.41 -8.16
CA TRP A 68 2.53 12.69 -8.02
C TRP A 68 3.01 13.45 -6.78
N SER A 69 2.94 12.82 -5.61
CA SER A 69 3.39 13.45 -4.36
C SER A 69 3.60 12.44 -3.22
N PRO A 70 4.45 12.77 -2.23
CA PRO A 70 4.47 12.06 -0.95
C PRO A 70 3.26 12.45 -0.10
N LEU A 71 2.70 11.50 0.66
CA LEU A 71 1.76 11.82 1.74
C LEU A 71 2.49 12.00 3.08
N LYS A 72 1.78 12.41 4.12
CA LYS A 72 2.36 12.61 5.46
C LYS A 72 2.88 11.27 5.98
N SER A 73 4.16 11.25 6.35
CA SER A 73 4.79 10.06 6.90
C SER A 73 4.06 9.58 8.15
N VAL A 74 3.86 8.27 8.23
CA VAL A 74 3.15 7.62 9.32
C VAL A 74 4.15 6.90 10.21
N VAL A 75 4.06 7.13 11.53
CA VAL A 75 4.88 6.43 12.52
C VAL A 75 4.24 5.08 12.82
N ARG A 76 5.00 3.98 12.66
CA ARG A 76 4.50 2.64 12.99
C ARG A 76 4.26 2.53 14.49
N ARG A 77 3.32 1.66 14.89
CA ARG A 77 2.80 1.50 16.27
C ARG A 77 3.87 1.34 17.38
N GLN A 78 5.05 0.80 17.07
CA GLN A 78 6.16 0.66 18.03
C GLN A 78 7.06 1.90 18.10
N ARG A 79 6.78 2.96 17.33
CA ARG A 79 7.56 4.21 17.18
C ARG A 79 8.98 4.04 16.65
N ASP A 80 9.40 2.82 16.33
CA ASP A 80 10.76 2.53 15.88
C ASP A 80 10.98 2.81 14.37
N PHE A 81 9.91 3.00 13.59
CA PHE A 81 10.01 3.13 12.14
C PHE A 81 9.04 4.16 11.56
N LEU A 82 9.58 5.06 10.74
CA LEU A 82 8.85 6.03 9.92
C LEU A 82 8.60 5.41 8.53
N VAL A 83 7.34 5.45 8.09
CA VAL A 83 6.93 5.05 6.74
C VAL A 83 6.52 6.27 5.95
N THR A 84 7.15 6.50 4.79
CA THR A 84 6.81 7.57 3.88
C THR A 84 6.06 7.01 2.67
N PRO A 85 4.75 7.25 2.56
CA PRO A 85 3.97 6.86 1.39
C PRO A 85 4.16 7.83 0.22
N PHE A 86 4.21 7.32 -0.99
CA PHE A 86 4.24 8.09 -2.24
C PHE A 86 3.05 7.70 -3.10
N VAL A 87 2.23 8.66 -3.50
CA VAL A 87 1.16 8.41 -4.48
C VAL A 87 1.76 8.43 -5.87
N GLY A 88 1.50 7.38 -6.64
CA GLY A 88 1.93 7.31 -8.03
C GLY A 88 0.85 6.74 -8.90
N ARG A 89 0.75 7.25 -10.12
CA ARG A 89 -0.11 6.71 -11.17
C ARG A 89 0.64 5.65 -11.95
N ILE A 90 -0.04 4.54 -12.20
CA ILE A 90 0.42 3.46 -13.05
C ILE A 90 -0.59 3.29 -14.18
N PRO A 91 -0.16 3.38 -15.45
CA PRO A 91 -1.06 3.22 -16.58
C PRO A 91 -1.46 1.74 -16.73
N GLU A 92 -2.68 1.50 -17.23
CA GLU A 92 -3.27 0.16 -17.31
C GLU A 92 -2.40 -0.83 -18.12
N ASN A 93 -1.74 -0.36 -19.17
CA ASN A 93 -0.83 -1.18 -19.98
C ASN A 93 0.37 -1.73 -19.19
N ALA A 94 0.80 -1.06 -18.13
CA ALA A 94 1.89 -1.53 -17.26
C ALA A 94 1.45 -2.66 -16.31
N LEU A 95 0.14 -2.92 -16.19
CA LEU A 95 -0.42 -4.03 -15.41
C LEU A 95 -0.46 -5.33 -16.22
N HIS A 96 -0.40 -5.23 -17.55
CA HIS A 96 -0.34 -6.39 -18.43
C HIS A 96 1.08 -6.95 -18.36
N ASN A 97 1.26 -8.08 -17.64
CA ASN A 97 2.53 -8.79 -17.38
C ASN A 97 3.26 -8.46 -16.06
N LEU A 98 2.53 -8.31 -14.96
CA LEU A 98 3.16 -8.27 -13.63
C LEU A 98 4.04 -9.49 -13.39
N LYS A 99 5.30 -9.25 -12.98
CA LYS A 99 6.25 -10.28 -12.58
C LYS A 99 6.32 -10.31 -11.06
N ILE A 100 5.41 -11.04 -10.45
CA ILE A 100 5.29 -11.12 -8.99
C ILE A 100 6.43 -11.94 -8.41
N GLN A 101 7.16 -11.36 -7.46
CA GLN A 101 8.16 -12.08 -6.67
C GLN A 101 7.49 -12.94 -5.60
N GLN A 102 7.31 -14.22 -5.90
CA GLN A 102 6.56 -15.17 -5.06
C GLN A 102 7.16 -15.41 -3.66
N SER A 103 8.45 -15.15 -3.49
CA SER A 103 9.09 -15.22 -2.16
C SER A 103 8.55 -14.15 -1.20
N GLU A 104 8.05 -13.04 -1.72
CA GLU A 104 7.63 -11.87 -0.94
C GLU A 104 6.14 -11.58 -1.07
N VAL A 105 5.58 -11.73 -2.28
CA VAL A 105 4.19 -11.44 -2.60
C VAL A 105 3.49 -12.71 -3.06
N GLN A 106 2.40 -13.04 -2.37
CA GLN A 106 1.53 -14.16 -2.73
C GLN A 106 0.60 -13.80 -3.89
N SER A 107 0.01 -12.61 -3.85
CA SER A 107 -0.96 -12.16 -4.84
C SER A 107 -1.00 -10.63 -4.90
N VAL A 108 -1.40 -10.11 -6.05
CA VAL A 108 -1.62 -8.68 -6.30
C VAL A 108 -3.07 -8.52 -6.74
N PHE A 109 -3.74 -7.48 -6.26
CA PHE A 109 -5.13 -7.18 -6.58
C PHE A 109 -5.39 -5.69 -6.50
N SER A 110 -6.46 -5.23 -7.15
CA SER A 110 -6.92 -3.85 -7.10
C SER A 110 -8.18 -3.72 -6.26
N VAL A 111 -8.34 -2.58 -5.58
CA VAL A 111 -9.57 -2.22 -4.88
C VAL A 111 -10.07 -0.89 -5.45
N PRO A 112 -11.32 -0.80 -5.93
CA PRO A 112 -11.87 0.45 -6.44
C PRO A 112 -11.77 1.57 -5.41
N LEU A 113 -11.36 2.77 -5.84
CA LEU A 113 -11.29 3.94 -4.95
C LEU A 113 -12.65 4.22 -4.30
N GLU A 114 -13.74 4.04 -5.05
CA GLU A 114 -15.09 4.22 -4.54
C GLU A 114 -15.37 3.35 -3.30
N GLU A 115 -14.89 2.10 -3.26
CA GLU A 115 -15.04 1.22 -2.09
C GLU A 115 -14.26 1.74 -0.87
N LEU A 116 -13.11 2.40 -1.10
CA LEU A 116 -12.29 3.00 -0.05
C LEU A 116 -12.89 4.33 0.45
N CYS A 117 -13.50 5.13 -0.42
CA CYS A 117 -14.05 6.44 -0.06
C CYS A 117 -15.45 6.35 0.56
N HIS A 118 -16.26 5.34 0.21
CA HIS A 118 -17.66 5.26 0.67
C HIS A 118 -17.87 4.69 2.08
N VAL A 119 -16.97 3.84 2.61
CA VAL A 119 -17.27 3.07 3.84
C VAL A 119 -16.09 2.99 4.81
N ALA A 120 -15.79 4.07 5.51
CA ALA A 120 -14.99 3.99 6.72
C ALA A 120 -15.85 3.41 7.87
N GLN A 121 -15.87 2.08 8.01
CA GLN A 121 -16.37 1.47 9.24
C GLN A 121 -15.34 1.65 10.36
N TYR A 122 -15.72 1.62 11.63
CA TYR A 122 -14.77 1.75 12.73
C TYR A 122 -14.73 0.47 13.55
N THR A 123 -13.54 -0.11 13.75
CA THR A 123 -13.33 -1.27 14.63
C THR A 123 -12.52 -0.89 15.85
N LYS A 124 -12.94 -1.40 17.02
CA LYS A 124 -12.18 -1.31 18.27
C LYS A 124 -11.16 -2.42 18.33
N PHE A 125 -9.89 -2.07 18.26
CA PHE A 125 -8.80 -3.01 18.45
C PHE A 125 -8.39 -3.03 19.93
N LEU A 126 -8.46 -4.22 20.52
CA LEU A 126 -8.02 -4.49 21.89
C LEU A 126 -6.60 -5.04 21.83
N ALA A 127 -5.64 -4.31 22.38
CA ALA A 127 -4.30 -4.82 22.62
C ALA A 127 -3.96 -4.77 24.11
N PRO A 128 -2.98 -5.57 24.59
CA PRO A 128 -2.75 -5.79 26.01
C PRO A 128 -2.52 -4.52 26.85
N LYS A 129 -2.09 -3.41 26.22
CA LYS A 129 -1.76 -2.15 26.90
C LYS A 129 -2.55 -0.93 26.40
N ILE A 130 -3.24 -1.00 25.25
CA ILE A 130 -3.90 0.16 24.63
C ILE A 130 -5.18 -0.30 23.92
N LYS A 131 -6.27 0.42 24.15
CA LYS A 131 -7.52 0.34 23.36
C LYS A 131 -7.51 1.47 22.35
N TYR A 132 -7.74 1.18 21.09
CA TYR A 132 -7.87 2.22 20.06
C TYR A 132 -8.95 1.83 19.06
N THR A 133 -9.67 2.84 18.58
CA THR A 133 -10.65 2.71 17.49
C THR A 133 -10.01 3.23 16.23
N LEU A 134 -10.10 2.48 15.14
CA LEU A 134 -9.60 2.92 13.84
C LEU A 134 -10.64 2.66 12.76
N PRO A 135 -10.62 3.45 11.69
CA PRO A 135 -11.36 3.08 10.51
C PRO A 135 -10.86 1.72 10.00
N VAL A 136 -11.74 0.95 9.39
CA VAL A 136 -11.50 -0.32 8.71
C VAL A 136 -12.24 -0.19 7.40
N PHE A 137 -11.52 -0.45 6.32
CA PHE A 137 -12.11 -0.47 4.99
C PHE A 137 -12.40 -1.93 4.66
N GLU A 138 -13.68 -2.23 4.44
CA GLU A 138 -14.14 -3.55 4.03
C GLU A 138 -14.44 -3.47 2.54
N SER A 139 -13.57 -4.06 1.74
CA SER A 139 -13.88 -4.38 0.35
C SER A 139 -14.66 -5.70 0.32
N LYS A 140 -15.43 -5.94 -0.74
CA LYS A 140 -16.18 -7.20 -0.94
C LYS A 140 -15.31 -8.45 -0.79
N GLU A 141 -14.02 -8.33 -1.10
CA GLU A 141 -13.08 -9.44 -1.08
C GLU A 141 -12.18 -9.47 0.16
N PHE A 142 -11.94 -8.32 0.83
CA PHE A 142 -10.93 -8.23 1.90
C PHE A 142 -11.22 -7.17 2.96
N LYS A 143 -10.65 -7.40 4.16
CA LYS A 143 -10.59 -6.39 5.24
C LYS A 143 -9.22 -5.73 5.30
N ILE A 144 -9.18 -4.43 5.07
CA ILE A 144 -8.00 -3.59 5.26
C ILE A 144 -7.99 -3.14 6.73
N THR A 145 -7.16 -3.79 7.54
CA THR A 145 -7.13 -3.58 9.00
C THR A 145 -5.84 -2.95 9.51
N THR A 146 -4.85 -2.68 8.65
CA THR A 146 -3.57 -2.15 9.12
C THR A 146 -3.65 -0.62 9.31
N MET A 147 -3.20 -0.15 10.48
CA MET A 147 -3.07 1.28 10.82
C MET A 147 -2.45 2.13 9.70
N LEU A 148 -1.43 1.59 9.03
CA LEU A 148 -0.73 2.29 7.96
C LEU A 148 -1.63 2.51 6.75
N GLN A 149 -2.27 1.45 6.27
CA GLN A 149 -3.20 1.54 5.13
C GLN A 149 -4.37 2.46 5.44
N MET A 150 -4.91 2.37 6.67
CA MET A 150 -6.00 3.23 7.09
C MET A 150 -5.62 4.71 7.14
N ASN A 151 -4.43 5.06 7.66
CA ASN A 151 -3.97 6.46 7.62
C ASN A 151 -3.76 6.96 6.20
N ILE A 152 -3.30 6.11 5.29
CA ILE A 152 -3.14 6.46 3.88
C ILE A 152 -4.51 6.67 3.23
N CYS A 153 -5.48 5.76 3.44
CA CYS A 153 -6.85 5.91 2.92
C CYS A 153 -7.53 7.19 3.44
N ILE A 154 -7.37 7.52 4.74
CA ILE A 154 -7.88 8.78 5.29
C ILE A 154 -7.25 9.98 4.57
N GLN A 155 -5.93 9.97 4.39
CA GLN A 155 -5.25 11.07 3.70
C GLN A 155 -5.73 11.19 2.25
N LEU A 156 -5.91 10.08 1.53
CA LEU A 156 -6.46 10.11 0.16
C LEU A 156 -7.86 10.74 0.12
N ASN A 157 -8.74 10.41 1.07
CA ASN A 157 -10.07 11.00 1.16
C ASN A 157 -10.02 12.51 1.51
N GLU A 158 -9.04 12.97 2.29
CA GLU A 158 -8.82 14.40 2.56
C GLU A 158 -8.33 15.17 1.31
N PHE A 159 -7.66 14.49 0.37
CA PHE A 159 -7.18 15.09 -0.89
C PHE A 159 -8.26 15.18 -1.98
N GLY A 160 -9.48 14.66 -1.74
CA GLY A 160 -10.61 14.79 -2.66
C GLY A 160 -10.46 14.02 -3.97
N VAL A 161 -9.74 12.88 -3.92
CA VAL A 161 -9.66 11.91 -5.02
C VAL A 161 -10.83 10.93 -4.94
#